data_AF-A0A497CSB0-F1
#
_entry.id   AF-A0A497CSB0-F1
#
_cell.length_a   1.000
_cell.length_b   1.000
_cell.length_c   1.000
_cell.angle_alpha   90.00
_cell.angle_beta   90.00
_cell.angle_gamma   90.00
#
_symmetry.space_group_name_H-M   'P 1'
#
loop_
_entity.id
_entity.type
_entity.pdbx_description
1 polymer ?
#
loop_
_entity_poly.entity_id
_entity_poly.type
_entity_poly.pdbx_seq_one_letter_code
_entity_poly.pdbx_strand_id
1 'polypeptide(L)'
;MKKIILFLSMALLFGFGVNAQTLSTDTFNSANSNMPLVGNSFDVPIDVTSIGLIFTFTVYFEYDNTVLTWDGTFTNGSILDIIVTQHAVGVLKVIASGAFPDWETIPDGVLLDLQFSYLGGFSDLSFWTTDNSSTFCKIVRPDFSHFDFSDADVTNGAVEGFFENNTISGGDWHTPGNWSLGIVPQADHIVTVVAGTEITVDAAATAYSITVATGGQLTIRNGNIDVGSIDD
;
A
#
# COMPACT_ATOMS: atom_id res chain seq x y z
N MET A 1 37.93 23.67 39.93
CA MET A 1 37.43 23.67 38.53
C MET A 1 37.57 22.29 37.86
N LYS A 2 37.25 21.18 38.55
CA LYS A 2 37.26 19.81 37.98
C LYS A 2 35.92 19.06 38.15
N LYS A 3 34.94 19.66 38.85
CA LYS A 3 33.64 19.04 39.15
C LYS A 3 32.50 19.51 38.23
N ILE A 4 32.74 20.48 37.35
CA ILE A 4 31.74 21.01 36.39
C ILE A 4 31.77 20.24 35.05
N ILE A 5 32.90 19.60 34.71
CA ILE A 5 33.04 18.85 33.45
C ILE A 5 32.24 17.52 33.49
N LEU A 6 32.04 16.93 34.67
CA LEU A 6 31.32 15.64 34.78
C LEU A 6 29.79 15.78 34.68
N PHE A 7 29.24 16.98 34.89
CA PHE A 7 27.80 17.22 34.72
C PHE A 7 27.40 17.53 33.28
N LEU A 8 28.37 17.92 32.44
CA LEU A 8 28.14 18.17 31.01
C LEU A 8 28.21 16.89 30.16
N SER A 9 28.90 15.84 30.63
CA SER A 9 28.99 14.56 29.92
C SER A 9 27.80 13.64 30.15
N MET A 10 26.95 13.91 31.16
CA MET A 10 25.76 13.09 31.46
C MET A 10 24.47 13.65 30.85
N ALA A 11 24.51 14.87 30.31
CA ALA A 11 23.40 15.45 29.55
C ALA A 11 23.44 15.10 28.05
N LEU A 12 24.52 14.47 27.58
CA LEU A 12 24.70 14.09 26.16
C LEU A 12 24.24 12.66 25.83
N LEU A 13 23.34 12.11 26.65
CA LEU A 13 22.74 10.77 26.47
C LEU A 13 21.21 10.81 26.42
N PHE A 14 20.60 11.99 26.35
CA PHE A 14 19.15 12.11 26.14
C PHE A 14 18.83 12.12 24.65
N GLY A 15 18.41 10.95 24.17
CA GLY A 15 17.46 10.86 23.07
C GLY A 15 18.07 10.80 21.67
N PHE A 16 18.80 9.72 21.37
CA PHE A 16 18.52 9.07 20.08
C PHE A 16 17.16 8.38 20.25
N GLY A 17 16.10 9.18 20.16
CA GLY A 17 14.81 8.62 19.77
C GLY A 17 15.04 8.08 18.38
N VAL A 18 15.20 6.77 18.26
CA VAL A 18 14.71 6.10 17.06
C VAL A 18 13.24 6.49 17.01
N ASN A 19 12.91 7.45 16.15
CA ASN A 19 11.53 7.67 15.75
C ASN A 19 11.13 6.39 15.04
N ALA A 20 10.64 5.41 15.80
CA ALA A 20 9.93 4.30 15.22
C ALA A 20 8.72 4.92 14.54
N GLN A 21 8.61 4.71 13.23
CA GLN A 21 7.45 5.15 12.47
C GLN A 21 6.17 4.74 13.16
N THR A 22 5.27 5.70 13.29
CA THR A 22 3.86 5.36 13.31
C THR A 22 3.47 5.34 11.83
N LEU A 23 3.12 4.17 11.29
CA LEU A 23 2.56 4.01 9.93
C LEU A 23 1.56 5.13 9.61
N SER A 24 1.40 5.50 8.34
CA SER A 24 0.37 6.48 8.00
C SER A 24 -0.95 6.03 8.61
N THR A 25 -1.65 6.98 9.23
CA THR A 25 -2.80 6.64 10.08
C THR A 25 -3.96 6.04 9.29
N ASP A 26 -3.93 6.14 7.96
CA ASP A 26 -4.89 5.50 7.08
C ASP A 26 -4.45 4.07 6.75
N THR A 27 -4.90 3.15 7.60
CA THR A 27 -5.03 1.74 7.21
C THR A 27 -6.35 1.58 6.45
N PHE A 28 -6.28 1.25 5.17
CA PHE A 28 -7.45 0.94 4.35
C PHE A 28 -7.86 -0.50 4.62
N ASN A 29 -8.91 -0.70 5.41
CA ASN A 29 -9.40 -2.05 5.71
C ASN A 29 -10.90 -2.07 5.97
N SER A 30 -11.50 -3.25 5.90
CA SER A 30 -12.93 -3.44 6.14
C SER A 30 -13.36 -3.02 7.55
N ALA A 31 -12.44 -3.06 8.52
CA ALA A 31 -12.73 -2.68 9.91
C ALA A 31 -12.90 -1.16 10.08
N ASN A 32 -12.22 -0.36 9.26
CA ASN A 32 -12.24 1.11 9.30
C ASN A 32 -13.21 1.73 8.27
N SER A 33 -13.91 0.91 7.46
CA SER A 33 -14.91 1.35 6.46
C SER A 33 -14.40 2.34 5.40
N ASN A 34 -13.08 2.47 5.26
CA ASN A 34 -12.40 3.34 4.29
C ASN A 34 -11.85 2.55 3.09
N MET A 35 -12.02 1.23 3.07
CA MET A 35 -11.49 0.38 2.01
C MET A 35 -12.20 0.64 0.67
N PRO A 36 -11.43 0.82 -0.42
CA PRO A 36 -11.99 0.98 -1.75
C PRO A 36 -12.69 -0.31 -2.23
N LEU A 37 -13.76 -0.13 -3.01
CA LEU A 37 -14.37 -1.26 -3.74
C LEU A 37 -13.48 -1.62 -4.94
N VAL A 38 -13.41 -2.90 -5.27
CA VAL A 38 -12.70 -3.36 -6.48
C VAL A 38 -13.22 -2.64 -7.71
N GLY A 39 -12.31 -2.12 -8.53
CA GLY A 39 -12.59 -1.32 -9.73
C GLY A 39 -12.76 0.18 -9.49
N ASN A 40 -12.70 0.66 -8.24
CA ASN A 40 -12.79 2.09 -7.94
C ASN A 40 -11.41 2.72 -7.70
N SER A 41 -11.31 4.01 -8.02
CA SER A 41 -10.17 4.84 -7.63
C SER A 41 -10.30 5.34 -6.19
N PHE A 42 -9.17 5.52 -5.52
CA PHE A 42 -9.05 6.12 -4.20
C PHE A 42 -7.72 6.85 -4.03
N ASP A 43 -7.67 7.71 -3.02
CA ASP A 43 -6.51 8.53 -2.69
C ASP A 43 -5.72 7.84 -1.56
N VAL A 44 -4.41 7.68 -1.76
CA VAL A 44 -3.45 7.19 -0.77
C VAL A 44 -2.61 8.39 -0.28
N PRO A 45 -2.84 8.87 0.96
CA PRO A 45 -2.09 10.00 1.49
C PRO A 45 -0.65 9.63 1.80
N ILE A 46 0.27 10.50 1.39
CA ILE A 46 1.70 10.41 1.66
C ILE A 46 2.05 11.44 2.73
N ASP A 47 2.27 11.00 3.96
CA ASP A 47 2.65 11.90 5.06
C ASP A 47 4.16 12.03 5.19
N VAL A 48 4.60 13.23 5.52
CA VAL A 48 6.00 13.57 5.82
C VAL A 48 6.09 14.28 7.16
N THR A 49 7.19 14.09 7.86
CA THR A 49 7.47 14.81 9.12
C THR A 49 8.92 15.22 9.18
N SER A 50 9.15 16.38 9.79
CA SER A 50 10.47 16.94 10.09
C SER A 50 11.34 17.24 8.87
N ILE A 51 10.81 17.24 7.63
CA ILE A 51 11.58 17.47 6.39
C ILE A 51 12.18 18.88 6.34
N GLY A 52 11.39 19.91 6.65
CA GLY A 52 11.87 21.29 6.70
C GLY A 52 12.23 21.89 5.33
N LEU A 53 13.35 22.60 5.26
CA LEU A 53 13.77 23.34 4.06
C LEU A 53 14.47 22.40 3.07
N ILE A 54 13.97 22.35 1.85
CA ILE A 54 14.53 21.55 0.77
C ILE A 54 14.87 22.41 -0.45
N PHE A 55 15.81 21.88 -1.21
CA PHE A 55 16.00 22.27 -2.60
C PHE A 55 15.35 21.23 -3.53
N THR A 56 15.64 19.96 -3.26
CA THR A 56 14.98 18.82 -3.89
C THR A 56 14.91 17.69 -2.88
N PHE A 57 13.76 17.04 -2.82
CA PHE A 57 13.45 15.85 -2.04
C PHE A 57 13.02 14.76 -3.03
N THR A 58 13.47 13.53 -2.82
CA THR A 58 13.11 12.41 -3.69
C THR A 58 12.83 11.19 -2.83
N VAL A 59 11.68 10.56 -3.07
CA VAL A 59 11.29 9.30 -2.45
C VAL A 59 10.78 8.33 -3.50
N TYR A 60 10.96 7.05 -3.25
CA TYR A 60 10.36 5.99 -4.04
C TYR A 60 9.23 5.36 -3.26
N PHE A 61 8.11 5.08 -3.92
CA PHE A 61 6.93 4.45 -3.34
C PHE A 61 6.69 3.12 -4.04
N GLU A 62 6.78 2.03 -3.30
CA GLU A 62 6.55 0.67 -3.77
C GLU A 62 5.16 0.18 -3.36
N TYR A 63 4.50 -0.51 -4.29
CA TYR A 63 3.18 -1.10 -4.16
C TYR A 63 3.08 -2.38 -4.99
N ASP A 64 2.16 -3.27 -4.65
CA ASP A 64 1.86 -4.45 -5.46
C ASP A 64 1.00 -4.05 -6.67
N ASN A 65 1.56 -4.17 -7.87
CA ASN A 65 0.91 -3.78 -9.10
C ASN A 65 -0.16 -4.77 -9.60
N THR A 66 -0.32 -5.92 -8.95
CA THR A 66 -1.45 -6.84 -9.15
C THR A 66 -2.66 -6.41 -8.33
N VAL A 67 -2.44 -5.66 -7.24
CA VAL A 67 -3.49 -5.18 -6.32
C VAL A 67 -3.89 -3.74 -6.60
N LEU A 68 -2.94 -2.89 -7.03
CA LEU A 68 -3.14 -1.47 -7.27
C LEU A 68 -2.59 -1.06 -8.64
N THR A 69 -3.28 -0.14 -9.32
CA THR A 69 -2.76 0.53 -10.53
C THR A 69 -2.71 2.03 -10.28
N TRP A 70 -1.54 2.64 -10.46
CA TRP A 70 -1.40 4.10 -10.35
C TRP A 70 -2.09 4.78 -11.54
N ASP A 71 -2.97 5.73 -11.26
CA ASP A 71 -3.80 6.39 -12.29
C ASP A 71 -3.02 7.46 -13.09
N GLY A 72 -1.75 7.71 -12.76
CA GLY A 72 -0.89 8.69 -13.42
C GLY A 72 -0.97 10.10 -12.83
N THR A 73 -1.73 10.27 -11.73
CA THR A 73 -2.02 11.57 -11.10
C THR A 73 -1.81 11.56 -9.59
N PHE A 74 -1.86 12.75 -8.99
CA PHE A 74 -1.94 12.97 -7.56
C PHE A 74 -2.82 14.20 -7.28
N THR A 75 -3.32 14.32 -6.06
CA THR A 75 -4.09 15.46 -5.55
C THR A 75 -3.44 16.02 -4.28
N ASN A 76 -3.94 17.16 -3.78
CA ASN A 76 -3.57 17.74 -2.48
C ASN A 76 -2.06 17.92 -2.22
N GLY A 77 -1.28 18.26 -3.26
CA GLY A 77 0.13 18.60 -3.11
C GLY A 77 0.34 19.78 -2.15
N SER A 78 1.15 19.57 -1.11
CA SER A 78 1.41 20.57 -0.07
C SER A 78 2.40 21.66 -0.48
N ILE A 79 3.14 21.42 -1.57
CA ILE A 79 4.02 22.39 -2.22
C ILE A 79 3.71 22.46 -3.73
N LEU A 80 4.20 23.52 -4.39
CA LEU A 80 3.85 23.79 -5.79
C LEU A 80 4.52 22.85 -6.80
N ASP A 81 5.74 22.37 -6.53
CA ASP A 81 6.52 21.60 -7.49
C ASP A 81 6.74 20.18 -6.98
N ILE A 82 5.74 19.34 -7.27
CA ILE A 82 5.76 17.90 -7.03
C ILE A 82 5.62 17.19 -8.37
N ILE A 83 6.53 16.26 -8.63
CA ILE A 83 6.56 15.42 -9.83
C ILE A 83 6.52 13.96 -9.39
N VAL A 84 5.51 13.22 -9.86
CA VAL A 84 5.40 11.78 -9.66
C VAL A 84 5.58 11.09 -11.01
N THR A 85 6.45 10.09 -11.06
CA THR A 85 6.74 9.32 -12.28
C THR A 85 6.80 7.84 -11.99
N GLN A 86 6.39 7.00 -12.96
CA GLN A 86 6.64 5.57 -12.89
C GLN A 86 8.15 5.31 -13.02
N HIS A 87 8.76 4.73 -11.99
CA HIS A 87 10.18 4.42 -12.00
C HIS A 87 10.45 3.01 -12.52
N ALA A 88 9.69 2.04 -12.02
CA ALA A 88 9.66 0.64 -12.43
C ALA A 88 8.24 0.10 -12.20
N VAL A 89 7.94 -1.12 -12.66
CA VAL A 89 6.66 -1.78 -12.32
C VAL A 89 6.55 -1.87 -10.79
N GLY A 90 5.41 -1.45 -10.23
CA GLY A 90 5.18 -1.44 -8.78
C GLY A 90 5.97 -0.36 -8.01
N VAL A 91 6.70 0.54 -8.69
CA VAL A 91 7.49 1.58 -8.02
C VAL A 91 7.30 2.95 -8.68
N LEU A 92 6.82 3.91 -7.90
CA LEU A 92 6.78 5.32 -8.26
C LEU A 92 8.00 6.05 -7.71
N LYS A 93 8.40 7.13 -8.40
CA LYS A 93 9.36 8.12 -7.92
C LYS A 93 8.65 9.44 -7.76
N VAL A 94 8.67 9.97 -6.54
CA VAL A 94 8.15 11.29 -6.18
C VAL A 94 9.33 12.22 -5.99
N ILE A 95 9.28 13.38 -6.63
CA ILE A 95 10.23 14.47 -6.46
C ILE A 95 9.45 15.69 -5.99
N ALA A 96 9.90 16.30 -4.91
CA ALA A 96 9.41 17.58 -4.43
C ALA A 96 10.55 18.59 -4.49
N SER A 97 10.36 19.77 -5.07
CA SER A 97 11.42 20.77 -5.23
C SER A 97 10.97 22.18 -4.92
N GLY A 98 11.93 23.03 -4.57
CA GLY A 98 11.75 24.48 -4.62
C GLY A 98 12.05 25.02 -6.01
N ALA A 99 11.48 26.18 -6.33
CA ALA A 99 11.78 26.86 -7.58
C ALA A 99 13.20 27.43 -7.53
N PHE A 100 14.19 26.79 -8.19
CA PHE A 100 15.57 27.30 -8.18
C PHE A 100 15.64 28.79 -8.55
N PRO A 101 16.35 29.62 -7.76
CA PRO A 101 17.27 29.28 -6.66
C PRO A 101 16.63 29.26 -5.26
N ASP A 102 15.32 29.40 -5.17
CA ASP A 102 14.58 29.51 -3.93
C ASP A 102 14.38 28.14 -3.26
N TRP A 103 14.38 28.16 -1.94
CA TRP A 103 14.13 26.99 -1.10
C TRP A 103 12.63 26.84 -0.87
N GLU A 104 12.18 25.60 -0.70
CA GLU A 104 10.80 25.31 -0.31
C GLU A 104 10.77 24.73 1.10
N THR A 105 9.77 25.10 1.90
CA THR A 105 9.57 24.47 3.21
C THR A 105 8.48 23.43 3.08
N ILE A 106 8.81 22.16 3.30
CA ILE A 106 7.82 21.10 3.38
C ILE A 106 7.25 21.10 4.82
N PRO A 107 5.95 21.40 5.00
CA PRO A 107 5.30 21.30 6.30
C PRO A 107 5.12 19.84 6.71
N ASP A 108 5.04 19.60 8.01
CA ASP A 108 4.62 18.30 8.54
C ASP A 108 3.17 17.99 8.16
N GLY A 109 2.89 16.73 7.85
CA GLY A 109 1.57 16.21 7.45
C GLY A 109 1.57 15.70 6.02
N VAL A 110 0.39 15.72 5.38
CA VAL A 110 0.20 15.21 4.01
C VAL A 110 1.05 16.02 3.03
N LEU A 111 1.95 15.35 2.32
CA LEU A 111 2.74 15.88 1.22
C LEU A 111 1.91 15.92 -0.07
N LEU A 112 1.21 14.83 -0.38
CA LEU A 112 0.35 14.65 -1.55
C LEU A 112 -0.51 13.39 -1.36
N ASP A 113 -1.56 13.28 -2.17
CA ASP A 113 -2.41 12.09 -2.24
C ASP A 113 -2.21 11.39 -3.60
N LEU A 114 -1.68 10.17 -3.60
CA LEU A 114 -1.51 9.38 -4.82
C LEU A 114 -2.84 8.73 -5.22
N GLN A 115 -3.21 8.83 -6.49
CA GLN A 115 -4.45 8.22 -6.99
C GLN A 115 -4.19 6.82 -7.54
N PHE A 116 -4.89 5.83 -6.98
CA PHE A 116 -4.81 4.43 -7.39
C PHE A 116 -6.19 3.87 -7.71
N SER A 117 -6.26 3.02 -8.73
CA SER A 117 -7.35 2.07 -8.94
C SER A 117 -7.09 0.78 -8.14
N TYR A 118 -8.09 0.33 -7.38
CA TYR A 118 -7.99 -0.90 -6.58
C TYR A 118 -8.47 -2.13 -7.36
N LEU A 119 -7.62 -3.14 -7.51
CA LEU A 119 -7.89 -4.37 -8.27
C LEU A 119 -8.34 -5.54 -7.37
N GLY A 120 -8.20 -5.42 -6.05
CA GLY A 120 -8.48 -6.50 -5.10
C GLY A 120 -7.18 -7.03 -4.47
N GLY A 121 -7.27 -7.57 -3.25
CA GLY A 121 -6.12 -8.14 -2.55
C GLY A 121 -5.33 -7.19 -1.67
N PHE A 122 -4.26 -7.71 -1.06
CA PHE A 122 -3.48 -7.02 -0.05
C PHE A 122 -2.21 -6.42 -0.67
N SER A 123 -1.99 -5.12 -0.48
CA SER A 123 -0.73 -4.46 -0.83
C SER A 123 -0.15 -3.78 0.39
N ASP A 124 1.05 -4.20 0.78
CA ASP A 124 1.91 -3.36 1.58
C ASP A 124 2.32 -2.14 0.75
N LEU A 125 2.42 -0.98 1.40
CA LEU A 125 2.93 0.25 0.79
C LEU A 125 4.26 0.57 1.47
N SER A 126 5.33 0.70 0.70
CA SER A 126 6.68 0.92 1.26
C SER A 126 7.38 2.13 0.64
N PHE A 127 8.03 2.95 1.46
CA PHE A 127 8.85 4.08 0.98
C PHE A 127 10.32 3.73 1.07
N TRP A 128 11.07 4.19 0.07
CA TRP A 128 12.51 4.04 0.05
C TRP A 128 13.16 5.40 -0.17
N THR A 129 14.12 5.72 0.70
CA THR A 129 14.93 6.94 0.59
C THR A 129 16.30 6.70 -0.05
N THR A 130 16.64 5.44 -0.39
CA THR A 130 17.91 5.05 -1.05
C THR A 130 17.75 4.08 -2.25
N ASP A 131 18.62 4.31 -3.25
CA ASP A 131 18.78 3.74 -4.61
C ASP A 131 18.18 2.36 -4.98
N ASN A 132 17.34 2.35 -6.04
CA ASN A 132 17.10 1.21 -6.93
C ASN A 132 18.12 1.23 -8.11
N SER A 133 19.33 0.75 -7.86
CA SER A 133 20.34 0.17 -8.78
C SER A 133 20.58 0.71 -10.22
N SER A 134 20.41 2.01 -10.54
CA SER A 134 20.82 2.58 -11.85
C SER A 134 22.09 3.44 -11.76
N THR A 135 23.07 3.19 -12.64
CA THR A 135 24.40 3.83 -12.72
C THR A 135 24.41 5.32 -13.08
N PHE A 136 23.24 5.96 -13.13
CA PHE A 136 23.08 7.41 -13.35
C PHE A 136 22.36 8.14 -12.20
N CYS A 137 21.94 7.44 -11.15
CA CYS A 137 21.37 8.07 -9.96
C CYS A 137 22.48 8.35 -8.94
N LYS A 138 23.12 9.52 -9.07
CA LYS A 138 23.92 10.10 -7.99
C LYS A 138 22.98 11.02 -7.22
N ILE A 139 22.84 10.83 -5.90
CA ILE A 139 22.46 11.95 -5.02
C ILE A 139 23.53 13.03 -5.27
N VAL A 140 23.23 14.03 -6.08
CA VAL A 140 24.10 15.20 -6.17
C VAL A 140 23.85 15.95 -4.87
N ARG A 141 24.74 15.69 -3.92
CA ARG A 141 24.84 16.31 -2.59
C ARG A 141 25.66 17.59 -2.76
N PRO A 142 25.08 18.80 -2.95
CA PRO A 142 25.84 20.03 -2.79
C PRO A 142 26.11 20.25 -1.29
N ASP A 143 27.30 20.71 -0.96
CA ASP A 143 27.89 20.78 0.40
C ASP A 143 27.25 21.81 1.36
N PHE A 144 25.94 22.08 1.31
CA PHE A 144 25.33 23.10 2.17
C PHE A 144 24.13 22.56 2.98
N SER A 145 24.35 22.52 4.30
CA SER A 145 23.41 22.28 5.41
C SER A 145 22.60 20.98 5.39
N HIS A 146 23.28 19.98 5.96
CA HIS A 146 22.83 18.68 6.46
C HIS A 146 21.45 18.66 7.14
N PHE A 147 20.56 17.78 6.67
CA PHE A 147 19.57 17.07 7.50
C PHE A 147 19.63 15.60 7.10
N ASP A 148 20.03 14.75 8.05
CA ASP A 148 19.92 13.30 7.89
C ASP A 148 18.45 12.93 8.10
N PHE A 149 17.79 12.42 7.05
CA PHE A 149 16.53 11.72 7.20
C PHE A 149 16.74 10.24 6.92
N SER A 150 16.04 9.41 7.68
CA SER A 150 16.02 7.96 7.56
C SER A 150 14.73 7.51 6.89
N ASP A 151 14.64 6.25 6.46
CA ASP A 151 13.38 5.66 5.97
C ASP A 151 12.23 5.86 6.98
N ALA A 152 12.54 6.09 8.26
CA ALA A 152 11.58 6.36 9.31
C ALA A 152 10.86 7.73 9.23
N ASP A 153 11.29 8.65 8.36
CA ASP A 153 10.73 10.01 8.27
C ASP A 153 9.62 10.15 7.20
N VAL A 154 9.24 9.04 6.53
CA VAL A 154 8.16 8.98 5.52
C VAL A 154 7.25 7.78 5.80
N THR A 155 6.03 8.01 6.28
CA THR A 155 5.13 6.94 6.76
C THR A 155 4.06 6.60 5.73
N ASN A 156 3.88 5.31 5.42
CA ASN A 156 2.81 4.79 4.56
C ASN A 156 1.82 3.96 5.39
N GLY A 157 0.56 3.96 4.96
CA GLY A 157 -0.45 3.03 5.43
C GLY A 157 -0.26 1.64 4.84
N ALA A 158 -1.29 0.80 4.94
CA ALA A 158 -1.40 -0.46 4.21
C ALA A 158 -2.79 -0.54 3.55
N VAL A 159 -2.88 -1.18 2.39
CA VAL A 159 -4.17 -1.55 1.78
C VAL A 159 -4.41 -3.01 2.11
N GLU A 160 -5.19 -3.25 3.18
CA GLU A 160 -5.56 -4.59 3.56
C GLU A 160 -6.70 -5.05 2.64
N GLY A 161 -6.40 -6.02 1.78
CA GLY A 161 -7.36 -6.49 0.79
C GLY A 161 -8.70 -6.89 1.39
N PHE A 162 -9.78 -6.48 0.73
CA PHE A 162 -11.09 -7.01 1.05
C PHE A 162 -11.11 -8.49 0.71
N PHE A 163 -11.24 -9.33 1.73
CA PHE A 163 -11.57 -10.73 1.54
C PHE A 163 -12.91 -11.01 2.19
N GLU A 164 -13.95 -11.19 1.38
CA GLU A 164 -15.27 -11.57 1.89
C GLU A 164 -15.41 -13.09 1.96
N ASN A 165 -15.85 -13.58 3.12
CA ASN A 165 -16.18 -15.00 3.26
C ASN A 165 -17.51 -15.29 2.56
N ASN A 166 -17.47 -16.14 1.53
CA ASN A 166 -18.66 -16.60 0.82
C ASN A 166 -18.79 -18.12 0.92
N THR A 167 -19.89 -18.59 1.48
CA THR A 167 -20.11 -20.01 1.78
C THR A 167 -21.20 -20.59 0.89
N ILE A 168 -21.01 -21.81 0.39
CA ILE A 168 -22.00 -22.56 -0.39
C ILE A 168 -22.30 -23.90 0.28
N SER A 169 -23.59 -24.28 0.31
CA SER A 169 -24.09 -25.48 0.99
C SER A 169 -24.78 -26.51 0.07
N GLY A 170 -24.52 -26.42 -1.23
CA GLY A 170 -25.04 -27.34 -2.24
C GLY A 170 -25.41 -26.64 -3.55
N GLY A 171 -25.40 -27.39 -4.65
CA GLY A 171 -25.92 -26.93 -5.94
C GLY A 171 -24.86 -26.39 -6.90
N ASP A 172 -25.28 -25.59 -7.87
CA ASP A 172 -24.40 -25.04 -8.90
C ASP A 172 -23.68 -23.78 -8.42
N TRP A 173 -22.39 -23.66 -8.74
CA TRP A 173 -21.52 -22.52 -8.40
C TRP A 173 -22.07 -21.21 -8.96
N HIS A 174 -22.62 -21.20 -10.18
CA HIS A 174 -23.09 -19.97 -10.83
C HIS A 174 -24.54 -19.59 -10.48
N THR A 175 -25.11 -20.19 -9.43
CA THR A 175 -26.43 -19.80 -8.92
C THR A 175 -26.26 -18.88 -7.70
N PRO A 176 -26.50 -17.55 -7.81
CA PRO A 176 -26.29 -16.60 -6.72
C PRO A 176 -27.00 -16.98 -5.42
N GLY A 177 -28.20 -17.55 -5.52
CA GLY A 177 -28.99 -17.98 -4.36
C GLY A 177 -28.41 -19.14 -3.54
N ASN A 178 -27.39 -19.83 -4.04
CA ASN A 178 -26.71 -20.91 -3.30
C ASN A 178 -25.63 -20.37 -2.34
N TRP A 179 -25.24 -19.11 -2.51
CA TRP A 179 -24.16 -18.45 -1.77
C TRP A 179 -24.68 -17.65 -0.57
N SER A 180 -23.91 -17.64 0.52
CA SER A 180 -24.27 -16.91 1.75
C SER A 180 -24.42 -15.40 1.55
N LEU A 181 -23.69 -14.84 0.57
CA LEU A 181 -23.79 -13.43 0.19
C LEU A 181 -24.87 -13.16 -0.88
N GLY A 182 -25.55 -14.21 -1.38
CA GLY A 182 -26.52 -14.08 -2.46
C GLY A 182 -25.91 -13.71 -3.81
N ILE A 183 -24.58 -13.80 -3.95
CA ILE A 183 -23.80 -13.49 -5.15
C ILE A 183 -22.80 -14.62 -5.44
N VAL A 184 -22.49 -14.82 -6.72
CA VAL A 184 -21.44 -15.76 -7.15
C VAL A 184 -20.07 -15.19 -6.79
N PRO A 185 -19.14 -15.98 -6.23
CA PRO A 185 -17.80 -15.53 -5.86
C PRO A 185 -17.02 -14.90 -7.02
N GLN A 186 -16.19 -13.95 -6.65
CA GLN A 186 -15.22 -13.25 -7.51
C GLN A 186 -13.80 -13.41 -6.92
N ALA A 187 -12.79 -12.84 -7.59
CA ALA A 187 -11.36 -12.97 -7.26
C ALA A 187 -10.98 -12.54 -5.83
N ASP A 188 -11.81 -11.74 -5.17
CA ASP A 188 -11.65 -11.22 -3.81
C ASP A 188 -12.36 -12.08 -2.74
N HIS A 189 -13.08 -13.13 -3.11
CA HIS A 189 -13.85 -13.93 -2.15
C HIS A 189 -13.08 -15.13 -1.59
N ILE A 190 -13.14 -15.32 -0.27
CA ILE A 190 -12.73 -16.56 0.41
C ILE A 190 -13.92 -17.53 0.39
N VAL A 191 -13.81 -18.58 -0.42
CA VAL A 191 -14.88 -19.55 -0.61
C VAL A 191 -14.79 -20.69 0.40
N THR A 192 -15.91 -21.02 1.04
CA THR A 192 -16.05 -22.24 1.85
C THR A 192 -17.14 -23.15 1.29
N VAL A 193 -16.78 -24.39 0.95
CA VAL A 193 -17.73 -25.46 0.64
C VAL A 193 -18.08 -26.20 1.92
N VAL A 194 -19.35 -26.21 2.28
CA VAL A 194 -19.84 -26.82 3.53
C VAL A 194 -19.65 -28.35 3.51
N ALA A 195 -19.36 -28.91 4.68
CA ALA A 195 -19.17 -30.34 4.89
C ALA A 195 -20.39 -31.15 4.40
N GLY A 196 -20.13 -32.25 3.68
CA GLY A 196 -21.16 -33.17 3.21
C GLY A 196 -21.98 -32.68 2.01
N THR A 197 -21.58 -31.57 1.38
CA THR A 197 -22.30 -30.97 0.25
C THR A 197 -21.54 -31.17 -1.06
N GLU A 198 -22.25 -31.35 -2.17
CA GLU A 198 -21.67 -31.39 -3.51
C GLU A 198 -21.98 -30.08 -4.25
N ILE A 199 -20.94 -29.46 -4.76
CA ILE A 199 -21.00 -28.23 -5.56
C ILE A 199 -20.58 -28.55 -7.00
N THR A 200 -21.37 -28.08 -7.97
CA THR A 200 -21.02 -28.22 -9.39
C THR A 200 -20.52 -26.90 -9.95
N VAL A 201 -19.33 -26.90 -10.54
CA VAL A 201 -18.80 -25.78 -11.33
C VAL A 201 -19.15 -26.03 -12.79
N ASP A 202 -20.14 -25.27 -13.26
CA ASP A 202 -20.83 -25.41 -14.54
C ASP A 202 -20.42 -24.37 -15.60
N ALA A 203 -19.58 -23.39 -15.21
CA ALA A 203 -18.93 -22.40 -16.06
C ALA A 203 -17.58 -21.97 -15.44
N ALA A 204 -16.89 -21.00 -16.06
CA ALA A 204 -15.64 -20.45 -15.52
C ALA A 204 -15.89 -19.67 -14.22
N ALA A 205 -15.20 -20.04 -13.15
CA ALA A 205 -15.35 -19.48 -11.81
C ALA A 205 -14.04 -18.86 -11.30
N THR A 206 -14.15 -17.90 -10.39
CA THR A 206 -13.01 -17.27 -9.72
C THR A 206 -13.22 -17.23 -8.21
N ALA A 207 -12.12 -17.32 -7.45
CA ALA A 207 -12.09 -17.13 -6.00
C ALA A 207 -10.66 -16.76 -5.54
N TYR A 208 -10.54 -16.04 -4.43
CA TYR A 208 -9.24 -15.80 -3.81
C TYR A 208 -8.65 -17.09 -3.24
N SER A 209 -9.45 -17.79 -2.43
CA SER A 209 -9.08 -19.09 -1.86
C SER A 209 -10.32 -19.97 -1.70
N ILE A 210 -10.12 -21.28 -1.65
CA ILE A 210 -11.20 -22.25 -1.52
C ILE A 210 -10.85 -23.22 -0.40
N THR A 211 -11.74 -23.33 0.58
CA THR A 211 -11.71 -24.38 1.60
C THR A 211 -12.85 -25.35 1.35
N VAL A 212 -12.52 -26.63 1.11
CA VAL A 212 -13.52 -27.71 1.04
C VAL A 212 -13.53 -28.41 2.40
N ALA A 213 -14.60 -28.19 3.19
CA ALA A 213 -14.72 -28.83 4.48
C ALA A 213 -14.87 -30.36 4.35
N THR A 214 -14.51 -31.11 5.39
CA THR A 214 -14.51 -32.58 5.38
C THR A 214 -15.82 -33.16 4.86
N GLY A 215 -15.72 -34.03 3.84
CA GLY A 215 -16.87 -34.66 3.20
C GLY A 215 -17.62 -33.78 2.19
N GLY A 216 -17.23 -32.52 2.01
CA GLY A 216 -17.65 -31.70 0.89
C GLY A 216 -16.98 -32.14 -0.41
N GLN A 217 -17.61 -31.79 -1.54
CA GLN A 217 -17.15 -32.13 -2.88
C GLN A 217 -17.31 -30.93 -3.81
N LEU A 218 -16.30 -30.73 -4.66
CA LEU A 218 -16.30 -29.77 -5.75
C LEU A 218 -16.16 -30.56 -7.07
N THR A 219 -17.20 -30.54 -7.89
CA THR A 219 -17.27 -31.24 -9.17
C THR A 219 -17.18 -30.23 -10.30
N ILE A 220 -16.12 -30.28 -11.11
CA ILE A 220 -15.99 -29.43 -12.30
C ILE A 220 -16.59 -30.17 -13.49
N ARG A 221 -17.70 -29.65 -14.04
CA ARG A 221 -18.44 -30.30 -15.13
C ARG A 221 -18.23 -29.64 -16.47
N ASN A 222 -18.28 -28.30 -16.52
CA ASN A 222 -18.18 -27.51 -17.76
C ASN A 222 -17.45 -26.16 -17.53
N GLY A 223 -16.33 -26.17 -16.82
CA GLY A 223 -15.60 -24.93 -16.50
C GLY A 223 -14.18 -25.13 -16.00
N ASN A 224 -13.61 -24.05 -15.48
CA ASN A 224 -12.39 -23.99 -14.70
C ASN A 224 -12.66 -23.22 -13.40
N ILE A 225 -11.72 -23.29 -12.47
CA ILE A 225 -11.70 -22.39 -11.32
C ILE A 225 -10.31 -21.79 -11.26
N ASP A 226 -10.22 -20.47 -11.39
CA ASP A 226 -9.00 -19.75 -11.11
C ASP A 226 -8.98 -19.36 -9.63
N VAL A 227 -7.94 -19.82 -8.92
CA VAL A 227 -7.76 -19.63 -7.49
C VAL A 227 -6.51 -18.80 -7.26
N GLY A 228 -6.66 -17.68 -6.56
CA GLY A 228 -5.54 -16.80 -6.21
C GLY A 228 -5.12 -15.83 -7.31
N SER A 229 -5.89 -15.70 -8.39
CA SER A 229 -5.68 -14.67 -9.40
C SER A 229 -6.44 -13.40 -9.01
N ILE A 230 -5.72 -12.41 -8.48
CA ILE A 230 -6.04 -11.03 -8.80
C ILE A 230 -5.20 -10.77 -10.06
N ASP A 231 -5.82 -11.02 -11.22
CA ASP A 231 -5.28 -11.06 -12.59
C ASP A 231 -3.77 -10.71 -12.80
N ASP A 232 -3.03 -11.67 -13.42
CA ASP A 232 -1.67 -11.51 -13.99
C ASP A 232 -1.56 -10.35 -15.02
#